data_AF-A0A6G1WZW9-F1
#
_entry.id   AF-A0A6G1WZW9-F1
#
_cell.length_a   1.000
_cell.length_b   1.000
_cell.length_c   1.000
_cell.angle_alpha   90.00
_cell.angle_beta   90.00
_cell.angle_gamma   90.00
#
_symmetry.space_group_name_H-M   'P 1'
#
loop_
_entity.id
_entity.type
_entity.pdbx_description
1 polymer ?
#
loop_
_entity_poly.entity_id
_entity_poly.type
_entity_poly.pdbx_seq_one_letter_code
_entity_poly.pdbx_strand_id
1 'polypeptide(L)'
;MRNRGISSVILLMVVIAIIFIAAGYFSLTRKSGEELPVYPGAAPSEIPESGLFSGELLSDFVSHGISVSAYTTGTSPNEVLDWYRSEMSNRGWTKILDNAVFDNCHLLSFQRENEGAGVFENRGTLILFHGTLEQFQAIAEEWYKEKQALPSPMLSAAPAASDGTICIYVQTGSLPASEREYSVSQTEGSYSWVTGTEELSSPYVTLGTFTQGIYYVSLRHIPTGHIYFTDVEVIIS
;
A
#
# COMPACT_ATOMS: atom_id res chain seq x y z
N MET A 1 8.90 -8.64 20.77
CA MET A 1 9.20 -7.55 19.81
C MET A 1 8.16 -7.63 18.71
N ARG A 2 7.45 -6.53 18.47
CA ARG A 2 6.18 -6.50 17.72
C ARG A 2 6.50 -6.02 16.29
N ASN A 3 6.63 -6.92 15.33
CA ASN A 3 6.83 -6.64 13.90
C ASN A 3 5.56 -6.05 13.28
N ARG A 4 5.13 -4.87 13.73
CA ARG A 4 4.05 -4.09 13.12
C ARG A 4 4.69 -2.86 12.50
N GLY A 5 4.67 -2.76 11.18
CA GLY A 5 5.08 -1.52 10.50
C GLY A 5 5.45 -1.70 9.03
N ILE A 6 6.18 -2.75 8.66
CA ILE A 6 6.78 -2.77 7.31
C ILE A 6 5.75 -3.14 6.21
N SER A 7 4.84 -4.09 6.47
CA SER A 7 3.90 -4.58 5.45
C SER A 7 2.85 -3.57 4.99
N SER A 8 2.29 -2.77 5.91
CA SER A 8 1.21 -1.83 5.59
C SER A 8 1.72 -0.58 4.86
N VAL A 9 2.95 -0.17 5.15
CA VAL A 9 3.62 0.98 4.51
C VAL A 9 4.03 0.65 3.08
N ILE A 10 4.48 -0.58 2.83
CA ILE A 10 4.85 -1.05 1.50
C ILE A 10 3.61 -1.14 0.59
N LEU A 11 2.48 -1.67 1.07
CA LEU A 11 1.25 -1.75 0.28
C LEU A 11 0.72 -0.37 -0.09
N LEU A 12 0.77 0.59 0.85
CA LEU A 12 0.40 1.98 0.60
C LEU A 12 1.23 2.62 -0.51
N MET A 13 2.54 2.44 -0.48
CA MET A 13 3.47 3.07 -1.41
C MET A 13 3.38 2.46 -2.81
N VAL A 14 3.20 1.14 -2.91
CA VAL A 14 2.93 0.46 -4.18
C VAL A 14 1.59 0.93 -4.77
N VAL A 15 0.57 1.15 -3.94
CA VAL A 15 -0.71 1.70 -4.39
C VAL A 15 -0.54 3.15 -4.86
N ILE A 16 0.14 4.02 -4.10
CA ILE A 16 0.41 5.41 -4.52
C ILE A 16 1.15 5.44 -5.87
N ALA A 17 2.19 4.62 -6.01
CA ALA A 17 3.00 4.52 -7.23
C ALA A 17 2.20 4.03 -8.44
N ILE A 18 1.44 2.94 -8.29
CA ILE A 18 0.63 2.36 -9.38
C ILE A 18 -0.41 3.38 -9.84
N ILE A 19 -1.02 4.14 -8.93
CA ILE A 19 -2.06 5.08 -9.34
C ILE A 19 -1.46 6.30 -10.07
N PHE A 20 -0.28 6.79 -9.66
CA PHE A 20 0.41 7.86 -10.39
C PHE A 20 0.90 7.42 -11.78
N ILE A 21 1.32 6.15 -11.95
CA ILE A 21 1.69 5.58 -13.26
C ILE A 21 0.47 5.49 -14.19
N ALA A 22 -0.68 5.05 -13.69
CA ALA A 22 -1.90 4.91 -14.50
C ALA A 22 -2.43 6.26 -15.00
N ALA A 23 -2.30 7.31 -14.19
CA ALA A 23 -2.84 8.62 -14.49
C ALA A 23 -1.82 9.57 -15.18
N GLY A 24 -0.52 9.28 -15.13
CA GLY A 24 0.53 10.05 -15.83
C GLY A 24 0.51 9.94 -17.36
N TYR A 25 -0.17 8.95 -17.93
CA TYR A 25 -0.25 8.78 -19.39
C TYR A 25 -1.04 9.87 -20.14
N PHE A 26 -1.77 10.75 -19.43
CA PHE A 26 -2.77 11.62 -20.08
C PHE A 26 -2.46 13.12 -20.12
N SER A 27 -1.30 13.62 -19.68
CA SER A 27 -1.11 15.09 -19.62
C SER A 27 0.31 15.57 -19.88
N LEU A 28 0.49 16.28 -21.00
CA LEU A 28 1.67 17.07 -21.31
C LEU A 28 1.30 18.54 -21.49
N THR A 29 2.16 19.40 -20.95
CA THR A 29 2.32 20.86 -21.18
C THR A 29 1.63 21.85 -20.22
N ARG A 30 2.18 21.98 -19.00
CA ARG A 30 2.22 23.25 -18.24
C ARG A 30 3.40 23.24 -17.27
N LYS A 31 3.87 24.43 -16.86
CA LYS A 31 4.96 24.58 -15.89
C LYS A 31 4.40 24.42 -14.47
N SER A 32 5.03 23.55 -13.68
CA SER A 32 4.79 23.38 -12.25
C SER A 32 5.26 24.60 -11.46
N GLY A 33 4.59 24.88 -10.33
CA GLY A 33 5.02 25.95 -9.42
C GLY A 33 3.96 26.55 -8.49
N GLU A 34 2.73 26.04 -8.48
CA GLU A 34 1.75 26.46 -7.47
C GLU A 34 1.96 25.63 -6.19
N GLU A 35 2.26 26.30 -5.08
CA GLU A 35 2.36 25.66 -3.77
C GLU A 35 1.01 25.05 -3.35
N LEU A 36 1.05 23.93 -2.63
CA LEU A 36 -0.16 23.32 -2.09
C LEU A 36 -0.85 24.25 -1.09
N PRO A 37 -2.20 24.28 -1.07
CA PRO A 37 -2.93 25.10 -0.12
C PRO A 37 -2.71 24.57 1.30
N VAL A 38 -2.47 25.49 2.24
CA VAL A 38 -2.30 25.17 3.67
C VAL A 38 -3.66 25.27 4.36
N TYR A 39 -4.00 24.25 5.17
CA TYR A 39 -5.26 24.23 5.91
C TYR A 39 -5.43 25.49 6.80
N PRO A 40 -6.59 26.17 6.78
CA PRO A 40 -6.80 27.39 7.55
C PRO A 40 -6.60 27.17 9.05
N GLY A 41 -5.76 28.00 9.67
CA GLY A 41 -5.43 27.90 11.09
C GLY A 41 -4.38 26.85 11.43
N ALA A 42 -3.83 26.13 10.43
CA ALA A 42 -2.65 25.31 10.64
C ALA A 42 -1.40 26.18 10.87
N ALA A 43 -0.53 25.74 11.77
CA ALA A 43 0.74 26.41 12.06
C ALA A 43 1.92 25.55 11.55
N PRO A 44 2.99 26.15 11.00
CA PRO A 44 4.18 25.39 10.62
C PRO A 44 4.72 24.56 11.79
N SER A 45 5.18 23.36 11.48
CA SER A 45 5.76 22.44 12.46
C SER A 45 7.03 21.81 11.89
N GLU A 46 7.91 21.37 12.78
CA GLU A 46 8.96 20.44 12.41
C GLU A 46 8.32 19.09 12.03
N ILE A 47 8.96 18.39 11.09
CA ILE A 47 8.54 17.05 10.72
C ILE A 47 8.86 16.12 11.89
N PRO A 48 7.90 15.31 12.40
CA PRO A 48 8.14 14.49 13.57
C PRO A 48 9.33 13.54 13.37
N GLU A 49 10.26 13.52 14.34
CA GLU A 49 11.40 12.59 14.35
C GLU A 49 11.00 11.12 14.53
N SER A 50 9.73 10.87 14.88
CA SER A 50 9.16 9.53 15.03
C SER A 50 7.80 9.43 14.34
N GLY A 51 7.56 8.34 13.63
CA GLY A 51 6.27 8.03 12.99
C GLY A 51 6.44 7.50 11.56
N LEU A 52 5.33 7.40 10.82
CA LEU A 52 5.33 6.88 9.46
C LEU A 52 6.22 7.70 8.50
N PHE A 53 6.40 8.99 8.79
CA PHE A 53 7.21 9.93 8.01
C PHE A 53 8.53 10.30 8.69
N SER A 54 8.92 9.60 9.76
CA SER A 54 10.27 9.73 10.29
C SER A 54 11.21 8.76 9.57
N GLY A 55 12.37 9.25 9.12
CA GLY A 55 13.44 8.40 8.60
C GLY A 55 13.51 8.32 7.07
N GLU A 56 13.70 7.10 6.55
CA GLU A 56 14.10 6.82 5.16
C GLU A 56 13.10 7.36 4.13
N LEU A 57 11.79 7.21 4.33
CA LEU A 57 10.76 7.69 3.39
C LEU A 57 10.84 9.20 3.12
N LEU A 58 10.98 10.00 4.18
CA LEU A 58 11.10 11.44 4.04
C LEU A 58 12.42 11.81 3.37
N SER A 59 13.50 11.13 3.75
CA SER A 59 14.80 11.31 3.12
C SER A 59 14.75 11.01 1.62
N ASP A 60 14.03 9.97 1.21
CA ASP A 60 13.85 9.59 -0.20
C ASP A 60 13.03 10.62 -0.96
N PHE A 61 11.95 11.14 -0.36
CA PHE A 61 11.16 12.21 -0.96
C PHE A 61 12.04 13.44 -1.23
N VAL A 62 12.77 13.89 -0.21
CA VAL A 62 13.62 15.06 -0.32
C VAL A 62 14.79 14.81 -1.28
N SER A 63 15.40 13.62 -1.28
CA SER A 63 16.52 13.28 -2.18
C SER A 63 16.11 13.26 -3.65
N HIS A 64 14.85 12.96 -3.93
CA HIS A 64 14.26 13.02 -5.28
C HIS A 64 13.68 14.39 -5.62
N GLY A 65 13.83 15.39 -4.76
CA GLY A 65 13.35 16.75 -4.98
C GLY A 65 11.84 16.91 -4.82
N ILE A 66 11.17 16.00 -4.11
CA ILE A 66 9.78 16.17 -3.69
C ILE A 66 9.78 17.14 -2.51
N SER A 67 8.98 18.20 -2.61
CA SER A 67 8.79 19.15 -1.53
C SER A 67 7.95 18.50 -0.43
N VAL A 68 8.39 18.61 0.83
CA VAL A 68 7.65 18.13 1.99
C VAL A 68 7.54 19.26 3.01
N SER A 69 6.33 19.46 3.53
CA SER A 69 6.03 20.48 4.54
C SER A 69 5.18 19.88 5.66
N ALA A 70 5.45 20.26 6.90
CA ALA A 70 4.69 19.83 8.06
C ALA A 70 4.02 21.00 8.78
N TYR A 71 2.82 20.73 9.26
CA TYR A 71 1.99 21.66 9.98
C TYR A 71 1.31 20.96 11.16
N THR A 72 0.88 21.74 12.14
CA THR A 72 -0.01 21.29 13.21
C THR A 72 -1.35 22.00 13.13
N THR A 73 -2.42 21.31 13.50
CA THR A 73 -3.79 21.83 13.55
C THR A 73 -4.51 21.27 14.76
N GLY A 74 -5.33 22.10 15.41
CA GLY A 74 -6.22 21.67 16.50
C GLY A 74 -7.54 21.06 16.01
N THR A 75 -7.69 20.90 14.70
CA THR A 75 -8.94 20.48 14.06
C THR A 75 -8.99 18.97 13.87
N SER A 76 -10.19 18.40 13.78
CA SER A 76 -10.34 16.96 13.60
C SER A 76 -9.79 16.48 12.24
N PRO A 77 -9.24 15.25 12.16
CA PRO A 77 -8.75 14.68 10.90
C PRO A 77 -9.75 14.78 9.75
N ASN A 78 -10.99 14.39 9.99
CA ASN A 78 -12.03 14.35 8.95
C ASN A 78 -12.31 15.74 8.36
N GLU A 79 -12.36 16.77 9.21
CA GLU A 79 -12.62 18.14 8.76
C GLU A 79 -11.46 18.71 7.93
N VAL A 80 -10.21 18.40 8.30
CA VAL A 80 -9.02 18.76 7.51
C VAL A 80 -9.07 18.09 6.14
N LEU A 81 -9.38 16.79 6.10
CA LEU A 81 -9.43 16.02 4.87
C LEU A 81 -10.60 16.46 3.96
N ASP A 82 -11.77 16.74 4.53
CA ASP A 82 -12.93 17.28 3.78
C ASP A 82 -12.60 18.62 3.14
N TRP A 83 -11.88 19.48 3.86
CA TRP A 83 -11.38 20.73 3.30
C TRP A 83 -10.44 20.50 2.11
N TYR A 84 -9.45 19.61 2.24
CA TYR A 84 -8.52 19.31 1.14
C TYR A 84 -9.24 18.69 -0.07
N ARG A 85 -10.23 17.81 0.13
CA ARG A 85 -11.05 17.28 -0.97
C ARG A 85 -11.70 18.42 -1.76
N SER A 86 -12.31 19.39 -1.07
CA SER A 86 -12.96 20.53 -1.72
C SER A 86 -11.94 21.48 -2.36
N GLU A 87 -10.92 21.90 -1.62
CA GLU A 87 -9.96 22.92 -2.03
C GLU A 87 -9.11 22.45 -3.22
N MET A 88 -8.60 21.21 -3.18
CA MET A 88 -7.79 20.65 -4.26
C MET A 88 -8.63 20.50 -5.54
N SER A 89 -9.86 20.00 -5.44
CA SER A 89 -10.77 19.91 -6.59
C SER A 89 -11.11 21.28 -7.18
N ASN A 90 -11.33 22.30 -6.34
CA ASN A 90 -11.55 23.68 -6.81
C ASN A 90 -10.34 24.25 -7.57
N ARG A 91 -9.12 23.76 -7.29
CA ARG A 91 -7.87 24.12 -7.97
C ARG A 91 -7.50 23.22 -9.15
N GLY A 92 -8.45 22.39 -9.60
CA GLY A 92 -8.29 21.52 -10.76
C GLY A 92 -7.48 20.25 -10.49
N TRP A 93 -7.27 19.88 -9.22
CA TRP A 93 -6.68 18.60 -8.90
C TRP A 93 -7.72 17.48 -8.94
N THR A 94 -7.36 16.39 -9.61
CA THR A 94 -8.12 15.15 -9.62
C THR A 94 -7.72 14.33 -8.42
N LYS A 95 -8.70 13.89 -7.63
CA LYS A 95 -8.46 12.97 -6.51
C LYS A 95 -8.12 11.58 -7.04
N ILE A 96 -7.05 11.02 -6.50
CA ILE A 96 -6.45 9.75 -6.93
C ILE A 96 -6.67 8.66 -5.88
N LEU A 97 -6.50 9.01 -4.60
CA LEU A 97 -6.77 8.15 -3.46
C LEU A 97 -7.59 8.92 -2.43
N ASP A 98 -8.63 8.27 -1.90
CA ASP A 98 -9.49 8.86 -0.88
C ASP A 98 -9.52 8.01 0.39
N ASN A 99 -9.10 8.62 1.50
CA ASN A 99 -9.21 8.09 2.85
C ASN A 99 -8.58 6.71 3.04
N ALA A 100 -7.40 6.50 2.48
CA ALA A 100 -6.66 5.29 2.77
C ALA A 100 -6.12 5.39 4.21
N VAL A 101 -6.52 4.44 5.07
CA VAL A 101 -6.24 4.46 6.50
C VAL A 101 -5.08 3.51 6.82
N PHE A 102 -4.00 4.05 7.42
CA PHE A 102 -2.82 3.28 7.84
C PHE A 102 -2.43 3.65 9.26
N ASP A 103 -2.49 2.71 10.20
CA ASP A 103 -2.06 2.94 11.59
C ASP A 103 -2.63 4.23 12.24
N ASN A 104 -3.92 4.51 12.00
CA ASN A 104 -4.66 5.72 12.42
C ASN A 104 -4.28 7.01 11.68
N CYS A 105 -3.62 6.88 10.56
CA CYS A 105 -3.31 8.00 9.69
C CYS A 105 -4.22 7.98 8.48
N HIS A 106 -4.56 9.17 7.99
CA HIS A 106 -5.42 9.34 6.83
C HIS A 106 -4.61 9.93 5.68
N LEU A 107 -4.70 9.29 4.52
CA LEU A 107 -4.05 9.77 3.31
C LEU A 107 -5.07 10.14 2.24
N LEU A 108 -4.88 11.32 1.65
CA LEU A 108 -5.41 11.69 0.34
C LEU A 108 -4.25 11.84 -0.64
N SER A 109 -4.46 11.42 -1.87
CA SER A 109 -3.57 11.79 -2.97
C SER A 109 -4.36 12.42 -4.10
N PHE A 110 -3.70 13.34 -4.77
CA PHE A 110 -4.23 14.14 -5.84
C PHE A 110 -3.22 14.21 -6.97
N GLN A 111 -3.73 14.39 -8.18
CA GLN A 111 -2.92 14.65 -9.35
C GLN A 111 -3.49 15.82 -10.12
N ARG A 112 -2.59 16.62 -10.68
CA ARG A 112 -2.94 17.66 -11.63
C ARG A 112 -1.87 17.66 -12.70
N GLU A 113 -2.26 17.33 -13.93
CA GLU A 113 -1.35 17.21 -15.06
C GLU A 113 -0.19 16.24 -14.74
N ASN A 114 1.07 16.72 -14.72
CA ASN A 114 2.28 15.96 -14.38
C ASN A 114 2.76 16.20 -12.93
N GLU A 115 1.90 16.76 -12.07
CA GLU A 115 2.16 16.96 -10.65
C GLU A 115 1.39 15.95 -9.80
N GLY A 116 2.06 15.40 -8.80
CA GLY A 116 1.46 14.60 -7.74
C GLY A 116 1.47 15.38 -6.42
N ALA A 117 0.41 15.22 -5.64
CA ALA A 117 0.31 15.77 -4.31
C ALA A 117 -0.28 14.74 -3.35
N GLY A 118 0.13 14.81 -2.10
CA GLY A 118 -0.54 14.06 -1.05
C GLY A 118 -0.64 14.84 0.24
N VAL A 119 -1.72 14.51 0.95
CA VAL A 119 -2.13 15.12 2.19
C VAL A 119 -2.23 13.99 3.21
N PHE A 120 -1.37 14.06 4.20
CA PHE A 120 -1.33 13.09 5.27
C PHE A 120 -1.71 13.76 6.59
N GLU A 121 -2.72 13.22 7.26
CA GLU A 121 -3.14 13.68 8.58
C GLU A 121 -2.96 12.55 9.58
N ASN A 122 -2.33 12.86 10.71
CA ASN A 122 -2.25 11.98 11.87
C ASN A 122 -2.31 12.80 13.17
N ARG A 123 -3.47 12.78 13.83
CA ARG A 123 -3.68 13.29 15.20
C ARG A 123 -3.25 14.75 15.38
N GLY A 124 -3.65 15.61 14.45
CA GLY A 124 -3.35 17.04 14.45
C GLY A 124 -2.03 17.39 13.78
N THR A 125 -1.24 16.42 13.32
CA THR A 125 -0.09 16.66 12.44
C THR A 125 -0.51 16.48 10.99
N LEU A 126 -0.25 17.50 10.17
CA LEU A 126 -0.52 17.54 8.74
C LEU A 126 0.80 17.55 7.97
N ILE A 127 1.01 16.60 7.08
CA ILE A 127 2.16 16.53 6.18
C ILE A 127 1.66 16.69 4.75
N LEU A 128 2.23 17.64 4.05
CA LEU A 128 1.98 17.89 2.63
C LEU A 128 3.21 17.50 1.85
N PHE A 129 3.01 16.78 0.75
CA PHE A 129 4.08 16.50 -0.20
C PHE A 129 3.65 16.81 -1.62
N HIS A 130 4.57 17.38 -2.40
CA HIS A 130 4.33 17.86 -3.77
C HIS A 130 5.57 17.63 -4.63
N GLY A 131 5.37 17.03 -5.80
CA GLY A 131 6.43 16.74 -6.75
C GLY A 131 5.88 16.44 -8.14
N THR A 132 6.75 16.12 -9.08
CA THR A 132 6.35 15.63 -10.39
C THR A 132 6.04 14.14 -10.33
N LEU A 133 5.21 13.64 -11.26
CA LEU A 133 4.94 12.20 -11.34
C LEU A 133 6.20 11.37 -11.59
N GLU A 134 7.16 11.92 -12.32
CA GLU A 134 8.47 11.29 -12.55
C GLU A 134 9.24 11.09 -11.25
N GLN A 135 9.23 12.08 -10.35
CA GLN A 135 9.87 11.95 -9.03
C GLN A 135 9.21 10.87 -8.18
N PHE A 136 7.86 10.85 -8.13
CA PHE A 136 7.14 9.78 -7.41
C PHE A 136 7.39 8.40 -8.02
N GLN A 137 7.47 8.31 -9.35
CA GLN A 137 7.76 7.05 -10.05
C GLN A 137 9.18 6.56 -9.75
N ALA A 138 10.19 7.44 -9.75
CA ALA A 138 11.56 7.07 -9.45
C ALA A 138 11.69 6.41 -8.06
N ILE A 139 11.09 7.01 -7.04
CA ILE A 139 11.07 6.46 -5.68
C ILE A 139 10.40 5.09 -5.65
N ALA A 140 9.26 4.97 -6.32
CA ALA A 140 8.54 3.70 -6.40
C ALA A 140 9.36 2.60 -7.06
N GLU A 141 10.09 2.91 -8.14
CA GLU A 141 10.94 1.96 -8.83
C GLU A 141 12.13 1.53 -7.98
N GLU A 142 12.78 2.45 -7.26
CA GLU A 142 13.88 2.15 -6.35
C GLU A 142 13.42 1.21 -5.23
N TRP A 143 12.29 1.53 -4.61
CA TRP A 143 11.70 0.71 -3.56
C TRP A 143 11.29 -0.67 -4.09
N TYR A 144 10.71 -0.71 -5.29
CA TYR A 144 10.36 -1.98 -5.92
C TYR A 144 11.60 -2.85 -6.19
N LYS A 145 12.69 -2.25 -6.67
CA LYS A 145 13.98 -2.95 -6.87
C LYS A 145 14.56 -3.43 -5.55
N GLU A 146 14.54 -2.61 -4.50
CA GLU A 146 15.01 -3.00 -3.16
C GLU A 146 14.24 -4.21 -2.63
N LYS A 147 12.91 -4.24 -2.79
CA LYS A 147 12.09 -5.39 -2.36
C LYS A 147 12.28 -6.62 -3.22
N GLN A 148 12.45 -6.47 -4.53
CA GLN A 148 12.82 -7.62 -5.38
C GLN A 148 14.21 -8.18 -5.03
N ALA A 149 15.12 -7.35 -4.52
CA ALA A 149 16.44 -7.79 -4.10
C ALA A 149 16.42 -8.62 -2.80
N LEU A 150 15.33 -8.58 -2.04
CA LEU A 150 15.17 -9.46 -0.88
C LEU A 150 14.98 -10.91 -1.36
N PRO A 151 15.82 -11.86 -0.91
CA PRO A 151 15.67 -13.25 -1.29
C PRO A 151 14.31 -13.76 -0.79
N SER A 152 13.51 -14.31 -1.70
CA SER A 152 12.27 -14.97 -1.31
C SER A 152 12.58 -16.38 -0.81
N PRO A 153 12.01 -16.83 0.32
CA PRO A 153 12.18 -18.19 0.78
C PRO A 153 11.76 -19.17 -0.32
N MET A 154 12.59 -20.17 -0.60
CA MET A 154 12.21 -21.24 -1.50
C MET A 154 11.07 -22.04 -0.85
N LEU A 155 9.92 -22.06 -1.51
CA LEU A 155 8.75 -22.84 -1.10
C LEU A 155 8.20 -23.57 -2.33
N SER A 156 7.98 -24.87 -2.20
CA SER A 156 7.15 -25.64 -3.14
C SER A 156 5.87 -26.04 -2.43
N ALA A 157 4.75 -25.51 -2.88
CA ALA A 157 3.45 -25.77 -2.29
C ALA A 157 2.34 -25.72 -3.35
N ALA A 158 1.26 -26.44 -3.09
CA ALA A 158 0.07 -26.45 -3.94
C ALA A 158 -1.20 -26.51 -3.10
N PRO A 159 -2.25 -25.75 -3.45
CA PRO A 159 -3.53 -25.84 -2.78
C PRO A 159 -4.32 -27.06 -3.28
N ALA A 160 -5.07 -27.70 -2.40
CA ALA A 160 -5.99 -28.77 -2.76
C ALA A 160 -7.14 -28.89 -1.73
N ALA A 161 -8.21 -29.57 -2.14
CA ALA A 161 -9.35 -29.89 -1.30
C ALA A 161 -9.09 -31.18 -0.49
N SER A 162 -9.51 -31.19 0.77
CA SER A 162 -9.58 -32.39 1.61
C SER A 162 -10.75 -32.28 2.56
N ASP A 163 -11.69 -33.22 2.52
CA ASP A 163 -12.82 -33.30 3.46
C ASP A 163 -13.60 -31.98 3.66
N GLY A 164 -13.90 -31.27 2.57
CA GLY A 164 -14.61 -29.98 2.61
C GLY A 164 -13.75 -28.79 3.06
N THR A 165 -12.45 -28.98 3.22
CA THR A 165 -11.48 -27.92 3.55
C THR A 165 -10.56 -27.64 2.38
N ILE A 166 -10.07 -26.41 2.30
CA ILE A 166 -8.97 -26.06 1.38
C ILE A 166 -7.69 -26.02 2.21
N CYS A 167 -6.69 -26.79 1.78
CA CYS A 167 -5.37 -26.86 2.38
C CYS A 167 -4.31 -26.38 1.40
N ILE A 168 -3.21 -25.83 1.90
CA ILE A 168 -1.97 -25.62 1.14
C ILE A 168 -0.98 -26.70 1.55
N TYR A 169 -0.74 -27.67 0.67
CA TYR A 169 0.22 -28.75 0.89
C TYR A 169 1.64 -28.28 0.57
N VAL A 170 2.56 -28.48 1.51
CA VAL A 170 3.95 -28.02 1.40
C VAL A 170 4.86 -29.22 1.13
N GLN A 171 5.51 -29.20 -0.03
CA GLN A 171 6.49 -30.21 -0.44
C GLN A 171 7.88 -29.86 0.12
N THR A 172 8.30 -28.60 0.02
CA THR A 172 9.60 -28.11 0.51
C THR A 172 9.49 -26.66 0.97
N GLY A 173 10.34 -26.26 1.93
CA GLY A 173 10.40 -24.91 2.48
C GLY A 173 9.42 -24.65 3.62
N SER A 174 9.44 -23.43 4.14
CA SER A 174 8.41 -22.90 5.04
C SER A 174 8.30 -21.38 4.95
N LEU A 175 7.17 -20.84 5.40
CA LEU A 175 6.95 -19.40 5.57
C LEU A 175 6.37 -19.11 6.95
N PRO A 176 6.96 -18.18 7.72
CA PRO A 176 6.36 -17.71 8.96
C PRO A 176 4.93 -17.17 8.76
N ALA A 177 4.08 -17.35 9.77
CA ALA A 177 2.67 -16.92 9.74
C ALA A 177 2.52 -15.46 9.29
N SER A 178 3.32 -14.56 9.88
CA SER A 178 3.31 -13.12 9.62
C SER A 178 3.95 -12.70 8.30
N GLU A 179 4.48 -13.64 7.51
CA GLU A 179 5.21 -13.37 6.27
C GLU A 179 4.48 -13.92 5.04
N ARG A 180 3.31 -14.53 5.22
CA ARG A 180 2.50 -15.06 4.13
C ARG A 180 1.09 -14.49 4.15
N GLU A 181 0.57 -14.30 2.95
CA GLU A 181 -0.84 -14.00 2.72
C GLU A 181 -1.40 -14.96 1.68
N TYR A 182 -2.66 -15.32 1.86
CA TYR A 182 -3.39 -16.14 0.91
C TYR A 182 -4.71 -15.46 0.56
N SER A 183 -5.24 -15.79 -0.61
CA SER A 183 -6.59 -15.40 -1.03
C SER A 183 -7.34 -16.65 -1.47
N VAL A 184 -8.60 -16.75 -1.07
CA VAL A 184 -9.54 -17.79 -1.53
C VAL A 184 -10.78 -17.07 -2.06
N SER A 185 -11.11 -17.26 -3.32
CA SER A 185 -12.21 -16.57 -4.00
C SER A 185 -13.01 -17.54 -4.87
N GLN A 186 -14.31 -17.31 -5.06
CA GLN A 186 -15.12 -18.04 -6.07
C GLN A 186 -15.04 -17.40 -7.47
N THR A 187 -14.30 -16.30 -7.61
CA THR A 187 -14.12 -15.57 -8.86
C THR A 187 -12.62 -15.44 -9.13
N GLU A 188 -12.18 -15.99 -10.25
CA GLU A 188 -10.80 -15.89 -10.74
C GLU A 188 -10.37 -14.42 -10.84
N GLY A 189 -9.14 -14.11 -10.40
CA GLY A 189 -8.61 -12.74 -10.44
C GLY A 189 -9.20 -11.80 -9.38
N SER A 190 -10.07 -12.28 -8.49
CA SER A 190 -10.56 -11.52 -7.35
C SER A 190 -9.79 -11.89 -6.09
N TYR A 191 -9.13 -10.91 -5.46
CA TYR A 191 -8.26 -11.15 -4.32
C TYR A 191 -8.74 -10.40 -3.07
N SER A 192 -8.95 -11.16 -2.00
CA SER A 192 -9.12 -10.63 -0.64
C SER A 192 -8.04 -11.27 0.23
N TRP A 193 -6.86 -10.67 0.26
CA TRP A 193 -5.69 -11.22 0.93
C TRP A 193 -5.89 -11.29 2.45
N VAL A 194 -5.62 -12.47 3.02
CA VAL A 194 -5.68 -12.76 4.45
C VAL A 194 -4.29 -13.15 4.93
N THR A 195 -3.78 -12.47 5.96
CA THR A 195 -2.51 -12.83 6.60
C THR A 195 -2.65 -14.16 7.33
N GLY A 196 -1.68 -15.06 7.13
CA GLY A 196 -1.64 -16.35 7.82
C GLY A 196 -1.56 -16.20 9.34
N THR A 197 -2.27 -17.06 10.07
CA THR A 197 -2.18 -17.14 11.54
C THR A 197 -1.20 -18.21 12.01
N GLU A 198 -0.80 -19.11 11.12
CA GLU A 198 0.10 -20.25 11.40
C GLU A 198 1.24 -20.30 10.38
N GLU A 199 2.39 -20.86 10.77
CA GLU A 199 3.50 -21.11 9.85
C GLU A 199 3.02 -22.03 8.72
N LEU A 200 3.34 -21.68 7.48
CA LEU A 200 3.15 -22.58 6.34
C LEU A 200 4.35 -23.49 6.25
N SER A 201 4.20 -24.71 6.76
CA SER A 201 5.21 -25.76 6.71
C SER A 201 4.59 -27.11 6.40
N SER A 202 5.43 -28.11 6.14
CA SER A 202 4.99 -29.47 5.82
C SER A 202 4.26 -30.12 7.00
N PRO A 203 3.17 -30.90 6.79
CA PRO A 203 2.66 -31.33 5.48
C PRO A 203 1.70 -30.36 4.81
N TYR A 204 0.92 -29.59 5.57
CA TYR A 204 -0.04 -28.62 5.04
C TYR A 204 -0.51 -27.64 6.11
N VAL A 205 -1.11 -26.54 5.66
CA VAL A 205 -1.96 -25.65 6.50
C VAL A 205 -3.37 -25.61 5.95
N THR A 206 -4.36 -25.63 6.85
CA THR A 206 -5.79 -25.50 6.49
C THR A 206 -6.16 -24.02 6.39
N LEU A 207 -6.80 -23.62 5.30
CA LEU A 207 -7.28 -22.24 5.09
C LEU A 207 -8.71 -22.03 5.63
N GLY A 208 -9.46 -23.11 5.80
CA GLY A 208 -10.82 -23.10 6.34
C GLY A 208 -11.68 -24.21 5.76
N THR A 209 -12.93 -24.27 6.21
CA THR A 209 -13.98 -25.13 5.66
C THR A 209 -14.83 -24.31 4.69
N PHE A 210 -15.14 -24.88 3.54
CA PHE A 210 -15.84 -24.22 2.46
C PHE A 210 -17.04 -25.06 2.00
N THR A 211 -18.06 -24.40 1.47
CA THR A 211 -19.20 -25.09 0.84
C THR A 211 -18.77 -25.72 -0.50
N GLN A 212 -19.57 -26.66 -1.00
CA GLN A 212 -19.36 -27.24 -2.33
C GLN A 212 -19.26 -26.13 -3.40
N GLY A 213 -18.26 -26.23 -4.28
CA GLY A 213 -18.03 -25.22 -5.32
C GLY A 213 -16.60 -25.18 -5.85
N ILE A 214 -16.36 -24.24 -6.77
CA ILE A 214 -15.04 -23.96 -7.34
C ILE A 214 -14.47 -22.74 -6.64
N TYR A 215 -13.21 -22.85 -6.24
CA TYR A 215 -12.46 -21.77 -5.60
C TYR A 215 -11.11 -21.57 -6.31
N TYR A 216 -10.63 -20.34 -6.30
CA TYR A 216 -9.33 -19.92 -6.82
C TYR A 216 -8.46 -19.50 -5.64
N VAL A 217 -7.32 -20.19 -5.49
CA VAL A 217 -6.42 -20.01 -4.36
C VAL A 217 -5.11 -19.40 -4.82
N SER A 218 -4.68 -18.34 -4.13
CA SER A 218 -3.41 -17.65 -4.39
C SER A 218 -2.59 -17.52 -3.11
N LEU A 219 -1.26 -17.54 -3.22
CA LEU A 219 -0.32 -17.42 -2.10
C LEU A 219 0.84 -16.48 -2.46
N ARG A 220 1.16 -15.56 -1.55
CA ARG A 220 2.31 -14.66 -1.69
C ARG A 220 3.11 -14.49 -0.41
N HIS A 221 4.40 -14.17 -0.57
CA HIS A 221 5.30 -13.73 0.49
C HIS A 221 5.11 -12.22 0.70
N ILE A 222 4.74 -11.81 1.91
CA ILE A 222 4.46 -10.41 2.24
C ILE A 222 5.70 -9.52 2.08
N PRO A 223 6.88 -9.85 2.65
CA PRO A 223 8.04 -8.95 2.62
C PRO A 223 8.57 -8.64 1.22
N THR A 224 8.54 -9.64 0.32
CA THR A 224 9.11 -9.50 -1.03
C THR A 224 8.06 -9.30 -2.11
N GLY A 225 6.78 -9.50 -1.79
CA GLY A 225 5.70 -9.52 -2.78
C GLY A 225 5.76 -10.71 -3.74
N HIS A 226 6.67 -11.67 -3.52
CA HIS A 226 6.82 -12.83 -4.40
C HIS A 226 5.56 -13.70 -4.37
N ILE A 227 5.03 -14.02 -5.54
CA ILE A 227 3.85 -14.86 -5.68
C ILE A 227 4.28 -16.28 -5.99
N TYR A 228 3.91 -17.22 -5.13
CA TYR A 228 4.23 -18.64 -5.32
C TYR A 228 3.28 -19.30 -6.32
N PHE A 229 2.00 -18.96 -6.26
CA PHE A 229 0.99 -19.35 -7.24
C PHE A 229 -0.20 -18.40 -7.20
N THR A 230 -0.86 -18.23 -8.34
CA THR A 230 -2.07 -17.42 -8.52
C THR A 230 -3.19 -18.27 -9.08
N ASP A 231 -4.40 -18.05 -8.57
CA ASP A 231 -5.66 -18.56 -9.12
C ASP A 231 -5.66 -20.07 -9.41
N VAL A 232 -5.04 -20.86 -8.53
CA VAL A 232 -5.08 -22.32 -8.66
C VAL A 232 -6.49 -22.78 -8.30
N GLU A 233 -7.15 -23.42 -9.27
CA GLU A 233 -8.50 -23.97 -9.12
C GLU A 233 -8.52 -25.12 -8.09
N VAL A 234 -9.44 -25.04 -7.13
CA VAL A 234 -9.70 -26.07 -6.12
C VAL A 234 -11.20 -26.34 -6.09
N ILE A 235 -11.57 -27.59 -6.32
CA ILE A 235 -12.97 -28.04 -6.32
C ILE A 235 -13.28 -28.70 -4.98
N ILE A 236 -14.26 -28.16 -4.26
CA ILE A 236 -14.86 -28.81 -3.09
C ILE A 236 -16.06 -29.63 -3.58
N SER A 237 -15.98 -30.95 -3.42
CA SER A 237 -17.00 -31.92 -3.85
C SER A 237 -18.01 -32.27 -2.78
#